data_AF-A0A4P6UY17-F1
#
_entry.id   AF-A0A4P6UY17-F1
#
_cell.length_a   1.000
_cell.length_b   1.000
_cell.length_c   1.000
_cell.angle_alpha   90.00
_cell.angle_beta   90.00
_cell.angle_gamma   90.00
#
_symmetry.space_group_name_H-M   'P 1'
#
loop_
_entity.id
_entity.type
_entity.pdbx_description
1 polymer ?
#
loop_
_entity_poly.entity_id
_entity_poly.type
_entity_poly.pdbx_seq_one_letter_code
_entity_poly.pdbx_strand_id
1 'polypeptide(L)' 'MNTDIEQGLTTSEAQKRIEQYGYNELEKHKKQSDLLLFFSQFKDFLVIVLLVAVQETRS' A
#
# COMPACT_ATOMS: atom_id res chain seq x y z
N MET A 1 -8.78 -32.56 -10.15
CA MET A 1 -7.88 -31.88 -9.19
C MET A 1 -7.28 -32.97 -8.31
N ASN A 2 -5.97 -33.27 -8.45
CA ASN A 2 -5.29 -34.26 -7.60
C ASN A 2 -4.95 -33.61 -6.26
N THR A 3 -5.90 -33.62 -5.35
CA THR A 3 -5.64 -33.40 -3.92
C THR A 3 -6.33 -34.54 -3.20
N ASP A 4 -5.62 -35.25 -2.35
CA ASP A 4 -6.22 -36.29 -1.53
C ASP A 4 -7.06 -35.59 -0.46
N ILE A 5 -8.36 -35.94 -0.36
CA ILE A 5 -9.29 -35.28 0.57
C ILE A 5 -8.98 -35.68 2.02
N GLU A 6 -8.41 -36.87 2.23
CA GLU A 6 -8.09 -37.39 3.57
C GLU A 6 -6.73 -36.89 4.09
N GLN A 7 -5.73 -36.67 3.22
CA GLN A 7 -4.36 -36.33 3.63
C GLN A 7 -3.90 -34.92 3.23
N GLY A 8 -4.64 -34.20 2.40
CA GLY A 8 -4.27 -32.86 1.94
C GLY A 8 -3.10 -32.85 0.95
N LEU A 9 -2.38 -31.73 0.87
CA LEU A 9 -1.17 -31.63 0.04
C LEU A 9 0.07 -32.09 0.79
N THR A 10 0.95 -32.79 0.08
CA THR A 10 2.31 -33.03 0.57
C THR A 10 3.13 -31.73 0.57
N THR A 11 4.13 -31.65 1.46
CA THR A 11 4.99 -30.45 1.61
C THR A 11 5.71 -30.08 0.30
N SER A 12 6.13 -31.09 -0.47
CA SER A 12 6.78 -30.90 -1.78
C SER A 12 5.82 -30.27 -2.79
N GLU A 13 4.56 -30.70 -2.79
CA GLU A 13 3.55 -30.21 -3.72
C GLU A 13 3.04 -28.82 -3.33
N ALA A 14 2.97 -28.53 -2.03
CA ALA A 14 2.75 -27.17 -1.52
C ALA A 14 3.89 -26.23 -1.94
N GLN A 15 5.15 -26.64 -1.80
CA GLN A 15 6.32 -25.84 -2.22
C GLN A 15 6.29 -25.54 -3.72
N LYS A 16 6.03 -26.55 -4.55
CA LYS A 16 5.88 -26.38 -6.01
C LYS A 16 4.81 -25.37 -6.38
N ARG A 17 3.69 -25.37 -5.66
CA ARG A 17 2.59 -24.41 -5.88
C ARG A 17 2.98 -22.99 -5.43
N ILE A 18 3.72 -22.84 -4.34
CA ILE A 18 4.24 -21.52 -3.91
C ILE A 18 5.22 -20.98 -4.96
N GLU A 19 6.11 -21.81 -5.52
CA GLU A 19 7.04 -21.40 -6.58
C GLU A 19 6.32 -20.98 -7.87
N GLN A 20 5.24 -21.67 -8.24
CA GLN A 20 4.51 -21.40 -9.47
C GLN A 20 3.53 -20.22 -9.36
N TYR A 21 2.84 -20.08 -8.23
CA TYR A 21 1.74 -19.13 -8.06
C TYR A 21 2.08 -17.98 -7.11
N GLY A 22 3.21 -18.05 -6.42
CA GLY A 22 3.55 -17.12 -5.35
C GLY A 22 2.76 -17.40 -4.07
N TYR A 23 3.03 -16.61 -3.04
CA TYR A 23 2.25 -16.66 -1.81
C TYR A 23 0.85 -16.11 -2.07
N ASN A 24 -0.17 -16.79 -1.54
CA ASN A 24 -1.54 -16.28 -1.54
C ASN A 24 -1.71 -15.22 -0.44
N GLU A 25 -0.97 -14.12 -0.58
CA GLU A 25 -1.06 -12.97 0.30
C GLU A 25 -1.68 -11.78 -0.45
N LEU A 26 -2.60 -11.09 0.22
CA LEU A 26 -3.15 -9.84 -0.31
C LEU A 26 -2.05 -8.78 -0.22
N GLU A 27 -1.70 -8.18 -1.37
CA GLU A 27 -0.77 -7.06 -1.40
C GLU A 27 -1.23 -6.01 -0.40
N LYS A 28 -0.42 -5.78 0.64
CA LYS A 28 -0.62 -4.65 1.53
C LYS A 28 -0.39 -3.41 0.67
N HIS A 29 -1.48 -2.79 0.21
CA HIS A 29 -1.42 -1.44 -0.32
C HIS A 29 -0.56 -0.64 0.65
N LYS A 30 0.58 -0.15 0.17
CA LYS A 30 1.43 0.75 0.94
C LYS A 30 0.50 1.89 1.34
N LYS A 31 0.04 1.90 2.60
CA LYS A 31 -0.55 3.09 3.19
C LYS A 31 0.48 4.16 2.91
N GLN A 32 0.12 5.14 2.09
CA GLN A 32 0.96 6.33 1.98
C GLN A 32 1.25 6.73 3.42
N SER A 33 2.54 6.87 3.78
CA SER A 33 2.89 7.26 5.14
C SER A 33 2.04 8.45 5.53
N ASP A 34 1.48 8.45 6.74
CA ASP A 34 0.62 9.54 7.19
C ASP A 34 1.29 10.92 7.01
N LEU A 35 2.62 10.95 7.11
CA LEU A 35 3.47 12.10 6.80
C LEU A 35 3.47 12.50 5.31
N LEU A 36 3.51 11.55 4.38
CA LEU A 36 3.41 11.82 2.94
C LEU A 36 2.02 12.34 2.57
N LEU A 37 0.96 11.81 3.20
CA LEU A 37 -0.41 12.29 3.02
C LEU A 37 -0.60 13.70 3.61
N PHE A 38 0.07 14.01 4.72
CA PHE A 38 0.12 15.36 5.26
C PHE A 38 0.82 16.33 4.31
N PHE A 39 2.00 15.98 3.80
CA PHE A 39 2.73 16.84 2.85
C PHE A 39 2.03 17.00 1.50
N SER A 40 1.21 16.03 1.07
CA SER A 40 0.47 16.14 -0.19
C SER A 40 -0.59 17.25 -0.16
N GLN A 41 -1.15 17.58 1.01
CA GLN A 41 -2.11 18.68 1.16
C GLN A 41 -1.48 20.08 0.94
N PHE A 42 -0.19 20.25 1.25
CA PHE A 42 0.53 21.51 1.00
C PHE A 42 0.87 21.76 -0.48
N LYS A 43 0.65 20.76 -1.35
CA LYS A 43 0.78 20.95 -2.81
C LYS A 43 -0.44 21.64 -3.43
N ASP A 44 -1.52 21.79 -2.68
CA ASP A 44 -2.69 22.53 -3.17
C ASP A 44 -2.32 24.00 -3.34
N PHE A 45 -2.49 24.50 -4.57
CA PHE A 45 -2.24 25.90 -4.93
C PHE A 45 -2.99 26.86 -3.99
N LEU A 46 -4.20 26.49 -3.54
CA LEU A 46 -5.00 27.28 -2.60
C LEU A 46 -4.27 27.45 -1.25
N VAL A 47 -3.65 26.39 -0.73
CA VAL A 47 -2.92 26.43 0.55
C VAL A 47 -1.74 27.39 0.45
N ILE A 48 -1.02 27.39 -0.66
CA ILE A 48 0.09 28.31 -0.91
C ILE A 48 -0.40 29.77 -0.97
N VAL A 49 -1.50 30.03 -1.69
CA VAL A 49 -2.11 31.37 -1.78
C VAL A 49 -2.52 31.89 -0.39
N LEU A 50 -3.14 31.03 0.43
CA LEU A 50 -3.54 31.39 1.80
C LEU A 50 -2.34 31.72 2.69
N LEU A 51 -1.25 30.96 2.58
CA LEU A 51 -0.02 31.23 3.34
C LEU A 51 0.61 32.57 2.96
N VAL A 52 0.68 32.87 1.66
CA VAL A 52 1.21 34.17 1.17
C VAL A 52 0.31 35.33 1.62
N ALA A 53 -1.02 35.17 1.53
CA ALA A 53 -1.96 36.19 1.99
C ALA A 53 -1.81 36.52 3.48
N VAL A 54 -1.60 35.49 4.32
CA VAL A 54 -1.33 35.68 5.76
C VAL A 54 -0.01 36.40 6.00
N GLN A 55 1.02 36.15 5.19
CA GLN A 55 2.32 36.81 5.32
C GLN A 55 2.27 38.28 4.86
N GLU A 56 1.56 38.58 3.77
CA GLU A 56 1.45 39.97 3.27
C GLU A 56 0.61 40.89 4.13
N THR A 57 -0.34 40.35 4.91
CA THR A 57 -1.18 41.18 5.78
C THR A 57 -0.39 41.82 6.95
N ARG A 58 0.88 41.48 7.14
CA ARG A 58 1.72 41.97 8.24
C ARG A 58 2.92 42.83 7.83
N SER A 59 3.10 43.15 6.55
CA SER A 59 4.12 44.11 6.07
C SER A 59 3.52 45.49 5.79
#